data_AF-A0AAV9PCR8-F1
#
_entry.id   AF-A0AAV9PCR8-F1
#
_cell.length_a   1.000
_cell.length_b   1.000
_cell.length_c   1.000
_cell.angle_alpha   90.00
_cell.angle_beta   90.00
_cell.angle_gamma   90.00
#
_symmetry.space_group_name_H-M   'P 1'
#
loop_
_entity.id
_entity.type
_entity.pdbx_description
1 polymer ?
#
loop_
_entity_poly.entity_id
_entity_poly.type
_entity_poly.pdbx_seq_one_letter_code
_entity_poly.pdbx_strand_id
1 'polypeptide(L)' 'MSAPQQGRQSPDPERQTGKQQQAPPATDPNKQGQEPSGGAADTSKDALKNLESNPEHVLKEEAEKKTAK' A
#
# COMPACT_ATOMS: atom_id res chain seq x y z
N MET A 1 24.94 -8.23 39.38
CA MET A 1 25.53 -7.93 38.06
C MET A 1 24.37 -7.75 37.08
N SER A 2 23.94 -6.51 36.82
CA SER A 2 22.85 -6.23 35.87
C SER A 2 23.34 -6.35 34.43
N ALA A 3 22.49 -6.82 33.51
CA ALA A 3 22.85 -7.03 32.11
C ALA A 3 23.28 -5.70 31.43
N PRO A 4 24.43 -5.66 30.71
CA PRO A 4 25.04 -4.41 30.26
C PRO A 4 24.29 -3.65 29.15
N GLN A 5 23.17 -4.17 28.63
CA GLN A 5 22.26 -3.47 27.71
C GLN A 5 20.87 -4.12 27.76
N GLN A 6 20.14 -3.97 28.86
CA GLN A 6 18.76 -4.44 28.91
C GLN A 6 17.85 -3.43 28.17
N GLY A 7 17.51 -3.77 26.93
CA GLY A 7 16.63 -2.99 26.06
C GLY A 7 17.35 -1.79 25.43
N ARG A 8 17.21 -1.62 24.11
CA ARG A 8 17.54 -0.36 23.46
C ARG A 8 16.57 0.71 23.99
N GLN A 9 16.89 1.34 25.12
CA GLN A 9 16.11 2.49 25.57
C GLN A 9 16.26 3.59 24.53
N SER A 10 15.12 4.06 24.02
CA SER A 10 15.13 5.23 23.15
C SER A 10 15.69 6.42 23.93
N PRO A 11 16.35 7.39 23.26
CA PRO A 11 16.72 8.63 23.91
C PRO A 11 15.48 9.26 24.53
N ASP A 12 15.69 10.05 25.59
CA ASP A 12 14.61 10.83 26.17
C ASP A 12 13.86 11.61 25.06
N PRO A 13 12.55 11.89 25.22
CA PRO A 13 11.92 13.05 24.58
C PRO A 13 12.80 14.29 24.87
N GLU A 14 12.63 15.50 24.37
CA GLU A 14 13.70 16.54 24.45
C GLU A 14 14.99 16.21 23.66
N ARG A 15 15.54 14.99 23.73
CA ARG A 15 16.74 14.54 22.96
C ARG A 15 16.41 13.90 21.62
N GLN A 16 15.18 13.42 21.43
CA GLN A 16 14.68 12.98 20.12
C GLN A 16 14.55 14.18 19.16
N THR A 17 14.69 13.97 17.86
CA THR A 17 14.65 15.06 16.86
C THR A 17 13.61 14.81 15.77
N GLY A 18 13.12 15.91 15.18
CA GLY A 18 12.35 15.91 13.94
C GLY A 18 11.09 15.03 13.97
N LYS A 19 11.03 14.06 13.05
CA LYS A 19 9.83 13.23 12.78
C LYS A 19 9.40 12.34 13.94
N GLN A 20 10.24 12.16 14.96
CA GLN A 20 9.94 11.29 16.10
C GLN A 20 9.13 11.99 17.22
N GLN A 21 9.20 13.32 17.33
CA GLN A 21 8.53 14.05 18.42
C GLN A 21 7.26 14.79 18.01
N GLN A 22 7.27 15.47 16.86
CA GLN A 22 6.25 16.48 16.54
C GLN A 22 5.71 16.43 15.11
N ALA A 23 6.28 15.60 14.23
CA ALA A 23 5.73 15.49 12.88
C ALA A 23 4.40 14.73 12.94
N PRO A 24 3.30 15.28 12.41
CA PRO A 24 2.09 14.50 12.19
C PRO A 24 2.43 13.27 11.32
N PRO A 25 1.85 12.09 11.59
CA PRO A 25 2.01 10.94 10.71
C PRO A 25 1.61 11.35 9.29
N ALA A 26 2.57 11.25 8.37
CA ALA A 26 2.51 11.63 6.96
C ALA A 26 1.47 12.73 6.61
N THR A 27 1.92 13.98 6.49
CA THR A 27 1.08 15.15 6.15
C THR A 27 0.29 14.98 4.84
N ASP A 28 0.81 14.20 3.89
CA ASP A 28 0.12 13.76 2.67
C ASP A 28 0.29 12.23 2.53
N PRO A 29 -0.58 11.41 3.15
CA PRO A 29 -0.41 9.96 3.14
C PRO A 29 -0.55 9.37 1.73
N ASN A 30 -1.20 10.08 0.82
CA ASN A 30 -1.34 9.68 -0.58
C ASN A 30 -0.21 10.21 -1.48
N LYS A 31 0.64 11.14 -1.00
CA LYS A 31 1.77 11.70 -1.77
C LYS A 31 3.11 11.28 -1.19
N GLN A 32 3.24 9.99 -0.88
CA GLN A 32 4.48 9.42 -0.34
C GLN A 32 5.55 9.16 -1.41
N GLY A 33 5.35 9.62 -2.64
CA GLY A 33 6.26 9.39 -3.77
C GLY A 33 6.29 7.94 -4.27
N GLN A 34 5.41 7.08 -3.75
CA GLN A 34 5.25 5.69 -4.21
C GLN A 34 4.29 5.57 -5.40
N GLU A 35 3.56 6.64 -5.73
CA GLU A 35 2.71 6.65 -6.91
C GLU A 35 3.58 6.68 -8.18
N PRO A 36 3.35 5.78 -9.14
CA PRO A 36 4.12 5.77 -10.37
C PRO A 36 3.89 7.04 -11.19
N SER A 37 4.90 7.43 -11.97
CA SER A 37 4.95 8.72 -12.68
C SER A 37 3.81 8.98 -13.67
N GLY A 38 3.10 7.92 -14.11
CA GLY A 38 1.93 8.01 -14.98
C GLY A 38 0.58 8.00 -14.24
N GLY A 39 0.58 8.00 -12.91
CA GLY A 39 -0.62 7.76 -12.10
C GLY A 39 -0.98 6.28 -12.03
N ALA A 40 -1.58 5.86 -10.91
CA ALA A 40 -1.83 4.44 -10.64
C ALA A 40 -2.68 3.74 -11.71
N ALA A 41 -3.64 4.47 -12.31
CA ALA A 41 -4.56 3.93 -13.30
C ALA A 41 -3.86 3.56 -14.63
N ASP A 42 -3.00 4.44 -15.15
CA ASP A 42 -2.35 4.20 -16.44
C ASP A 42 -1.24 3.15 -16.32
N THR A 43 -0.52 3.12 -15.20
CA THR A 43 0.42 2.01 -14.93
C THR A 43 -0.27 0.68 -14.72
N SER A 44 -1.47 0.67 -14.14
CA SER A 44 -2.25 -0.56 -14.01
C SER A 44 -2.68 -1.09 -15.38
N LYS A 45 -3.11 -0.21 -16.29
CA LYS A 45 -3.41 -0.60 -17.67
C LYS A 45 -2.16 -1.16 -18.35
N ASP A 46 -1.02 -0.49 -18.22
CA ASP A 46 0.25 -0.94 -18.81
C ASP A 46 0.67 -2.32 -18.32
N ALA A 47 0.54 -2.60 -17.03
CA ALA A 47 0.83 -3.90 -16.44
C ALA A 47 -0.09 -5.02 -16.97
N LEU A 48 -1.34 -4.67 -17.30
CA LEU A 48 -2.34 -5.61 -17.79
C LEU A 48 -2.33 -5.79 -19.32
N LYS A 49 -1.62 -4.94 -20.09
CA LYS A 49 -1.64 -4.94 -21.57
C LYS A 49 -1.32 -6.28 -22.22
N ASN A 50 -0.43 -7.06 -21.60
CA ASN A 50 0.03 -8.35 -22.11
C ASN A 50 -0.54 -9.54 -21.33
N LEU A 51 -1.50 -9.28 -20.43
CA LEU A 51 -2.14 -10.31 -19.63
C LEU A 51 -3.47 -10.68 -20.29
N GLU A 52 -3.55 -11.91 -20.80
CA GLU A 52 -4.81 -12.44 -21.32
C GLU A 52 -5.82 -12.59 -20.18
N SER A 53 -7.09 -12.35 -20.49
CA SER A 53 -8.16 -12.57 -19.51
C SER A 53 -8.28 -14.05 -19.19
N ASN A 54 -8.70 -14.37 -17.95
CA ASN A 54 -8.98 -15.74 -17.58
C ASN A 54 -10.02 -16.37 -18.53
N PRO A 55 -9.90 -17.67 -18.83
CA PRO A 55 -10.85 -18.38 -19.67
C PRO A 55 -12.27 -18.30 -19.09
N GLU A 56 -13.27 -18.37 -19.97
CA GLU A 56 -14.67 -18.31 -19.55
C GLU A 56 -15.04 -19.55 -18.71
N HIS A 57 -15.74 -19.31 -17.61
CA HIS A 57 -16.29 -20.38 -16.79
C HIS A 57 -17.51 -21.01 -17.49
N VAL A 58 -17.67 -22.33 -17.39
CA VAL A 58 -18.75 -23.08 -18.08
C VAL A 58 -20.17 -22.62 -17.74
N LEU A 59 -20.35 -21.95 -16.60
CA LEU A 59 -21.64 -21.41 -16.15
C LEU A 59 -21.85 -19.93 -16.48
N LYS A 60 -20.94 -19.29 -17.23
CA LYS A 60 -20.98 -17.84 -17.47
C LYS A 60 -22.30 -17.40 -18.12
N GLU A 61 -22.74 -18.08 -19.16
CA GLU A 61 -24.01 -17.76 -19.82
C GLU A 61 -25.22 -17.92 -18.90
N GLU A 62 -25.23 -18.93 -18.04
CA GLU A 62 -26.33 -19.17 -17.12
C GLU A 62 -26.36 -18.13 -15.99
N ALA A 63 -25.19 -17.71 -15.51
CA ALA A 63 -25.05 -16.62 -14.56
C ALA A 63 -25.53 -15.29 -15.15
N GLU A 64 -25.15 -14.97 -16.39
CA GLU A 64 -25.61 -13.77 -17.10
C GLU A 64 -27.13 -13.80 -17.30
N LYS A 65 -27.70 -14.93 -17.74
CA LYS A 65 -29.16 -15.09 -17.91
C LYS A 65 -29.95 -14.91 -16.60
N LYS A 66 -29.39 -15.34 -15.46
CA LYS A 66 -30.01 -15.20 -14.13
C LYS A 66 -29.85 -13.81 -13.51
N THR A 67 -28.81 -13.08 -13.89
CA THR A 67 -28.47 -11.76 -13.33
C THR A 67 -28.88 -10.61 -14.24
N ALA A 68 -29.21 -10.87 -15.50
CA ALA A 68 -29.84 -9.93 -16.39
C ALA A 68 -31.21 -9.52 -15.84
N LYS A 69 -31.41 -8.20 -15.71
CA LYS A 69 -32.61 -7.58 -15.15
C LYS A 69 -33.56 -7.13 -16.25
#